data_AF-A0A7C8YH32-F1
#
_entry.id   AF-A0A7C8YH32-F1
#
_cell.length_a   1.000
_cell.length_b   1.000
_cell.length_c   1.000
_cell.angle_alpha   90.00
_cell.angle_beta   90.00
_cell.angle_gamma   90.00
#
_symmetry.space_group_name_H-M   'P 1'
#
loop_
_entity.id
_entity.type
_entity.pdbx_description
1 polymer ?
#
loop_
_entity_poly.entity_id
_entity_poly.type
_entity_poly.pdbx_seq_one_letter_code
_entity_poly.pdbx_strand_id
1 'polypeptide(L)'
;VYQPQNFGIHLRIPTALASSSSSNAGGGKEEDNEIETYHRSRKRPPLQKSFGGRPKMVKTNYMRLKGSQNLRLRLLLSTLSSTPIIIDDIRANDTWPGLRPYEISLLRLIERVCDDCVVEINETGTKLKYKPGTVMGGKYLVHDCGLSRSIGYFLEPLIVLGLFGKKPLSIKLKGITNDSKDPSVDTFRSTTLQIVKRFGVPTEGLELKIEGRGVPPKGGGEVILSVPIVHSSLTAVNWIDEGMVKRIRGVSFSTRVTAQFENTMIHSSRGIFNRLLPDVHIFTDHKAG
;
A
#
# COMPACT_ATOMS: atom_id res chain seq x y z
N VAL A 1 -19.85 25.25 13.86
CA VAL A 1 -19.90 24.05 14.75
C VAL A 1 -20.85 23.06 14.12
N TYR A 2 -20.35 22.09 13.35
CA TYR A 2 -21.08 20.88 12.92
C TYR A 2 -20.02 19.87 12.46
N GLN A 3 -19.81 18.82 13.27
CA GLN A 3 -18.97 17.66 12.96
C GLN A 3 -19.77 16.67 12.11
N PRO A 4 -19.18 16.03 11.09
CA PRO A 4 -19.79 14.86 10.47
C PRO A 4 -19.54 13.61 11.33
N GLN A 5 -20.63 12.95 11.73
CA GLN A 5 -20.64 11.73 12.53
C GLN A 5 -20.27 10.51 11.66
N ASN A 6 -19.32 9.71 12.16
CA ASN A 6 -18.97 8.40 11.63
C ASN A 6 -20.12 7.41 11.85
N PHE A 7 -20.77 6.96 10.77
CA PHE A 7 -21.63 5.77 10.81
C PHE A 7 -20.81 4.51 10.49
N GLY A 8 -20.28 3.88 11.54
CA GLY A 8 -19.69 2.54 11.49
C GLY A 8 -20.75 1.49 11.78
N ILE A 9 -21.02 0.61 10.82
CA ILE A 9 -21.92 -0.54 11.01
C ILE A 9 -21.11 -1.65 11.70
N HIS A 10 -21.38 -1.88 12.99
CA HIS A 10 -20.81 -2.96 13.80
C HIS A 10 -21.59 -4.27 13.57
N LEU A 11 -20.99 -5.23 12.87
CA LEU A 11 -21.42 -6.63 12.88
C LEU A 11 -20.62 -7.41 13.93
N ARG A 12 -21.27 -7.77 15.04
CA ARG A 12 -20.75 -8.69 16.07
C ARG A 12 -20.88 -10.13 15.55
N ILE A 13 -19.79 -10.89 15.56
CA ILE A 13 -19.82 -12.37 15.48
C ILE A 13 -19.09 -12.91 16.72
N PRO A 14 -19.64 -13.90 17.47
CA PRO A 14 -19.11 -14.30 18.77
C PRO A 14 -17.82 -15.12 18.70
N THR A 15 -16.93 -14.87 19.66
CA THR A 15 -15.71 -15.64 19.97
C THR A 15 -16.08 -16.90 20.77
N ALA A 16 -15.59 -18.08 20.38
CA ALA A 16 -15.64 -19.29 21.20
C ALA A 16 -14.20 -19.77 21.49
N LEU A 17 -13.97 -20.07 22.77
CA LEU A 17 -12.71 -20.56 23.35
C LEU A 17 -12.36 -21.97 22.85
N ALA A 18 -11.05 -22.25 22.79
CA ALA A 18 -10.53 -23.59 23.04
C ALA A 18 -9.16 -23.48 23.76
N SER A 19 -9.16 -23.91 25.02
CA SER A 19 -8.01 -24.14 25.89
C SER A 19 -7.51 -25.57 25.72
N SER A 20 -6.20 -25.77 25.66
CA SER A 20 -5.56 -26.97 26.23
C SER A 20 -4.08 -26.73 26.48
N SER A 21 -3.72 -26.84 27.76
CA SER A 21 -2.39 -26.89 28.33
C SER A 21 -1.72 -28.24 28.12
N SER A 22 -0.40 -28.25 27.90
CA SER A 22 0.48 -29.27 28.48
C SER A 22 1.92 -28.75 28.56
N SER A 23 2.39 -28.68 29.80
CA SER A 23 3.74 -28.45 30.28
C SER A 23 4.69 -29.60 29.95
N ASN A 24 5.96 -29.31 29.62
CA ASN A 24 7.07 -29.89 30.37
C ASN A 24 8.38 -29.10 30.20
N ALA A 25 9.16 -29.11 31.27
CA ALA A 25 10.36 -28.32 31.52
C ALA A 25 11.65 -28.99 31.00
N GLY A 26 12.73 -28.19 30.87
CA GLY A 26 14.08 -28.70 31.04
C GLY A 26 15.18 -28.01 30.23
N GLY A 27 16.11 -27.34 30.94
CA GLY A 27 17.53 -27.37 30.61
C GLY A 27 18.06 -26.22 29.74
N GLY A 28 18.98 -25.44 30.31
CA GLY A 28 19.55 -24.25 29.71
C GLY A 28 20.64 -24.49 28.67
N LYS A 29 21.03 -23.38 28.02
CA LYS A 29 22.41 -22.92 27.80
C LYS A 29 22.35 -21.55 27.12
N GLU A 30 23.13 -20.62 27.66
CA GLU A 30 23.50 -19.37 26.99
C GLU A 30 24.23 -19.73 25.69
N GLU A 31 23.75 -19.18 24.58
CA GLU A 31 24.51 -19.07 23.35
C GLU A 31 24.28 -17.66 22.79
N ASP A 32 25.35 -16.86 22.88
CA ASP A 32 25.56 -15.65 22.11
C ASP A 32 25.32 -15.96 20.63
N ASN A 33 24.34 -15.29 20.01
CA ASN A 33 24.15 -15.37 18.57
C ASN A 33 24.19 -13.97 17.95
N GLU A 34 25.24 -13.80 17.15
CA GLU A 34 25.61 -12.64 16.37
C GLU A 34 24.46 -12.16 15.46
N ILE A 35 24.31 -10.84 15.40
CA ILE A 35 23.32 -10.16 14.56
C ILE A 35 23.81 -10.17 13.10
N GLU A 36 23.12 -10.92 12.23
CA GLU A 36 23.31 -10.86 10.79
C GLU A 36 22.94 -9.47 10.25
N THR A 37 23.96 -8.69 9.91
CA THR A 37 23.82 -7.42 9.20
C THR A 37 23.62 -7.71 7.71
N TYR A 38 22.41 -7.57 7.19
CA TYR A 38 22.09 -7.82 5.77
C TYR A 38 22.66 -6.71 4.85
N HIS A 39 23.92 -6.83 4.46
CA HIS A 39 24.53 -6.04 3.38
C HIS A 39 24.51 -6.82 2.07
N ARG A 40 23.55 -6.55 1.17
CA ARG A 40 23.63 -7.03 -0.22
C ARG A 40 24.60 -6.17 -1.02
N SER A 41 25.90 -6.42 -0.85
CA SER A 41 26.95 -5.76 -1.63
C SER A 41 27.06 -6.37 -3.04
N ARG A 42 26.59 -5.66 -4.07
CA ARG A 42 26.97 -5.94 -5.46
C ARG A 42 28.36 -5.36 -5.70
N LYS A 43 29.38 -6.24 -5.79
CA LYS A 43 30.77 -5.87 -6.15
C LYS A 43 30.78 -5.07 -7.46
N ARG A 44 31.24 -3.82 -7.40
CA ARG A 44 31.65 -3.02 -8.58
C ARG A 44 33.14 -3.28 -8.85
N PRO A 45 33.60 -3.30 -10.11
CA PRO A 45 35.03 -3.41 -10.43
C PRO A 45 35.78 -2.12 -10.02
N PRO A 46 37.10 -2.21 -9.73
CA PRO A 46 37.86 -1.10 -9.15
C PRO A 46 38.19 -0.03 -10.21
N LEU A 47 37.88 1.22 -9.90
CA LEU A 47 38.38 2.40 -10.60
C LEU A 47 39.63 2.93 -9.88
N GLN A 48 40.70 3.14 -10.63
CA GLN A 48 41.98 3.67 -10.16
C GLN A 48 41.89 5.13 -9.67
N LYS A 49 42.77 5.45 -8.71
CA LYS A 49 43.03 6.74 -8.00
C LYS A 49 43.08 7.94 -8.97
N SER A 50 42.78 9.20 -8.63
CA SER A 50 43.08 10.00 -7.44
C SER A 50 42.37 11.36 -7.55
N PHE A 51 42.08 12.04 -6.42
CA PHE A 51 42.40 13.46 -6.17
C PHE A 51 41.92 13.81 -4.75
N GLY A 52 42.85 14.35 -3.95
CA GLY A 52 42.65 14.68 -2.56
C GLY A 52 41.74 15.89 -2.37
N GLY A 53 40.62 15.64 -1.70
CA GLY A 53 39.79 16.66 -1.05
C GLY A 53 38.93 15.93 -0.03
N ARG A 54 39.00 16.30 1.25
CA ARG A 54 38.04 15.76 2.24
C ARG A 54 36.64 16.14 1.73
N PRO A 55 35.74 15.17 1.47
CA PRO A 55 34.38 15.53 1.10
C PRO A 55 33.78 16.32 2.25
N LYS A 56 33.45 17.60 2.01
CA LYS A 56 32.66 18.39 2.96
C LYS A 56 31.37 17.62 3.20
N MET A 57 31.17 17.09 4.40
CA MET A 57 29.89 16.49 4.80
C MET A 57 28.83 17.58 4.68
N VAL A 58 28.04 17.52 3.62
CA VAL A 58 26.84 18.34 3.49
C VAL A 58 25.89 17.88 4.59
N LYS A 59 25.71 18.72 5.62
CA LYS A 59 24.72 18.47 6.68
C LYS A 59 23.34 18.42 6.03
N THR A 60 22.83 17.21 5.82
CA THR A 60 21.48 17.01 5.33
C THR A 60 20.50 17.38 6.44
N ASN A 61 19.64 18.37 6.20
CA ASN A 61 18.65 18.79 7.18
C ASN A 61 17.44 17.85 7.14
N TYR A 62 17.10 17.22 8.26
CA TYR A 62 15.98 16.28 8.36
C TYR A 62 14.78 16.96 9.02
N MET A 63 13.61 16.88 8.36
CA MET A 63 12.37 17.31 8.96
C MET A 63 11.92 16.28 10.02
N ARG A 64 11.66 16.74 11.24
CA ARG A 64 11.27 15.86 12.36
C ARG A 64 9.75 15.81 12.51
N LEU A 65 9.20 14.61 12.59
CA LEU A 65 7.80 14.30 12.78
C LEU A 65 7.64 13.34 13.97
N LYS A 66 6.42 13.23 14.51
CA LYS A 66 6.11 12.33 15.62
C LYS A 66 4.92 11.41 15.30
N GLY A 67 4.91 10.23 15.91
CA GLY A 67 3.79 9.29 15.86
C GLY A 67 3.67 8.50 14.55
N SER A 68 2.82 7.49 14.57
CA SER A 68 2.59 6.55 13.45
C SER A 68 1.48 6.97 12.48
N GLN A 69 0.72 8.03 12.80
CA GLN A 69 -0.41 8.46 11.99
C GLN A 69 0.03 8.96 10.60
N ASN A 70 -0.73 8.59 9.57
CA ASN A 70 -0.48 8.99 8.18
C ASN A 70 0.92 8.63 7.65
N LEU A 71 1.53 7.55 8.16
CA LEU A 71 2.87 7.13 7.75
C LEU A 71 3.00 6.99 6.22
N ARG A 72 2.00 6.41 5.56
CA ARG A 72 1.95 6.27 4.09
C ARG A 72 2.09 7.61 3.37
N LEU A 73 1.29 8.58 3.77
CA LEU A 73 1.27 9.91 3.17
C LEU A 73 2.58 10.67 3.47
N ARG A 74 3.11 10.54 4.70
CA ARG A 74 4.39 11.16 5.07
C ARG A 74 5.55 10.63 4.23
N LEU A 75 5.61 9.31 4.03
CA LEU A 75 6.60 8.68 3.17
C LEU A 75 6.42 9.13 1.72
N LEU A 76 5.20 9.06 1.19
CA LEU A 76 4.87 9.51 -0.16
C LEU A 76 5.31 10.96 -0.42
N LEU A 77 4.89 11.89 0.44
CA LEU A 77 5.21 13.31 0.30
C LEU A 77 6.72 13.56 0.44
N SER A 78 7.39 12.88 1.37
CA SER A 78 8.84 12.94 1.52
C SER A 78 9.57 12.49 0.25
N THR A 79 9.11 11.40 -0.38
CA THR A 79 9.65 10.93 -1.65
C THR A 79 9.43 11.94 -2.78
N LEU A 80 8.21 12.49 -2.91
CA LEU A 80 7.88 13.45 -3.95
C LEU A 80 8.60 14.79 -3.78
N SER A 81 8.72 15.29 -2.54
CA SER A 81 9.39 16.55 -2.23
C SER A 81 10.90 16.41 -2.08
N SER A 82 11.44 15.19 -2.22
CA SER A 82 12.85 14.86 -1.95
C SER A 82 13.36 15.38 -0.59
N THR A 83 12.47 15.49 0.39
CA THR A 83 12.77 16.05 1.72
C THR A 83 12.99 14.91 2.72
N PRO A 84 14.19 14.76 3.30
CA PRO A 84 14.45 13.69 4.24
C PRO A 84 13.75 13.94 5.59
N ILE A 85 13.21 12.88 6.18
CA ILE A 85 12.40 12.95 7.41
C ILE A 85 12.93 12.01 8.49
N ILE A 86 12.69 12.39 9.75
CA ILE A 86 12.85 11.54 10.92
C ILE A 86 11.48 11.49 11.62
N ILE A 87 10.99 10.29 11.88
CA ILE A 87 9.74 10.06 12.61
C ILE A 87 10.10 9.42 13.94
N ASP A 88 9.88 10.15 15.03
CA ASP A 88 10.07 9.69 16.40
C ASP A 88 8.74 9.21 17.00
N ASP A 89 8.81 8.49 18.11
CA ASP A 89 7.64 8.10 18.94
C ASP A 89 6.57 7.30 18.16
N ILE A 90 7.02 6.34 17.34
CA ILE A 90 6.12 5.41 16.64
C ILE A 90 5.62 4.38 17.65
N ARG A 91 4.44 4.65 18.23
CA ARG A 91 3.77 3.74 19.17
C ARG A 91 4.63 3.39 20.38
N ALA A 92 5.42 4.33 20.92
CA ALA A 92 6.32 4.00 22.03
C ALA A 92 5.59 3.55 23.31
N ASN A 93 4.32 3.96 23.45
CA ASN A 93 3.48 3.65 24.62
C ASN A 93 2.53 2.44 24.40
N ASP A 94 2.54 1.81 23.23
CA ASP A 94 1.71 0.63 22.97
C ASP A 94 2.32 -0.62 23.62
N THR A 95 1.49 -1.63 23.94
CA THR A 95 1.95 -2.96 24.40
C THR A 95 2.97 -3.58 23.46
N TRP A 96 2.82 -3.32 22.15
CA TRP A 96 3.73 -3.76 21.10
C TRP A 96 4.28 -2.52 20.41
N PRO A 97 5.44 -1.99 20.83
CA PRO A 97 5.96 -0.73 20.33
C PRO A 97 6.48 -0.83 18.90
N GLY A 98 6.59 0.32 18.25
CA GLY A 98 7.28 0.46 16.97
C GLY A 98 6.43 0.26 15.70
N LEU A 99 7.16 0.11 14.59
CA LEU A 99 6.60 -0.14 13.26
C LEU A 99 5.94 -1.52 13.18
N ARG A 100 4.79 -1.57 12.50
CA ARG A 100 4.09 -2.83 12.22
C ARG A 100 4.69 -3.51 10.98
N PRO A 101 4.53 -4.84 10.84
CA PRO A 101 5.05 -5.58 9.69
C PRO A 101 4.64 -5.02 8.31
N TYR A 102 3.40 -4.54 8.17
CA TYR A 102 2.90 -3.94 6.93
C TYR A 102 3.54 -2.57 6.62
N GLU A 103 3.98 -1.83 7.63
CA GLU A 103 4.71 -0.56 7.46
C GLU A 103 6.14 -0.81 7.01
N ILE A 104 6.79 -1.83 7.60
CA ILE A 104 8.12 -2.29 7.15
C ILE A 104 8.03 -2.81 5.71
N SER A 105 6.98 -3.56 5.37
CA SER A 105 6.78 -4.03 4.00
C SER A 105 6.60 -2.86 3.02
N LEU A 106 5.88 -1.81 3.42
CA LEU A 106 5.73 -0.60 2.62
C LEU A 106 7.06 0.12 2.40
N LEU A 107 7.91 0.23 3.42
CA LEU A 107 9.26 0.79 3.27
C LEU A 107 10.07 -0.02 2.25
N ARG A 108 10.04 -1.35 2.35
CA ARG A 108 10.70 -2.27 1.39
C ARG A 108 10.12 -2.16 -0.03
N LEU A 109 8.84 -1.81 -0.17
CA LEU A 109 8.22 -1.55 -1.46
C LEU A 109 8.77 -0.25 -2.06
N ILE A 110 8.83 0.83 -1.28
CA ILE A 110 9.37 2.12 -1.71
C ILE A 110 10.84 1.98 -2.11
N GLU A 111 11.65 1.28 -1.31
CA GLU A 111 13.06 0.99 -1.63
C GLU A 111 13.23 0.16 -2.91
N ARG A 112 12.24 -0.65 -3.30
CA ARG A 112 12.30 -1.44 -4.54
C ARG A 112 11.97 -0.60 -5.77
N VAL A 113 11.19 0.47 -5.61
CA VAL A 113 10.73 1.35 -6.71
C VAL A 113 11.62 2.59 -6.85
N CYS A 114 12.29 2.99 -5.77
CA CYS A 114 13.22 4.10 -5.71
C CYS A 114 14.68 3.61 -5.69
N ASP A 115 15.58 4.40 -6.24
CA ASP A 115 17.04 4.19 -6.15
C ASP A 115 17.68 5.23 -5.25
N ASP A 116 18.80 4.88 -4.61
CA ASP A 116 19.49 5.70 -3.58
C ASP A 116 18.60 6.11 -2.38
N CYS A 117 17.60 5.27 -2.07
CA CYS A 117 16.77 5.42 -0.89
C CYS A 117 17.51 4.86 0.34
N VAL A 118 17.53 5.62 1.45
CA VAL A 118 18.13 5.17 2.71
C VAL A 118 17.07 5.13 3.80
N VAL A 119 16.84 3.95 4.35
CA VAL A 119 15.93 3.70 5.46
C VAL A 119 16.74 3.20 6.65
N GLU A 120 16.70 3.93 7.76
CA GLU A 120 17.32 3.54 9.02
C GLU A 120 16.23 3.42 10.09
N ILE A 121 16.14 2.27 10.73
CA ILE A 121 15.17 1.98 11.79
C ILE A 121 15.96 1.64 13.05
N ASN A 122 15.56 2.17 14.20
CA ASN A 122 16.17 1.78 15.47
C ASN A 122 15.74 0.36 15.89
N GLU A 123 16.47 -0.25 16.82
CA GLU A 123 16.22 -1.62 17.30
C GLU A 123 14.78 -1.83 17.78
N THR A 124 14.20 -0.84 18.47
CA THR A 124 12.82 -0.91 18.98
C THR A 124 11.75 -0.56 17.94
N GLY A 125 12.13 -0.14 16.73
CA GLY A 125 11.21 0.27 15.67
C GLY A 125 10.41 1.55 15.96
N THR A 126 10.69 2.25 17.06
CA THR A 126 10.00 3.47 17.49
C THR A 126 10.51 4.74 16.82
N LYS A 127 11.63 4.66 16.11
CA LYS A 127 12.26 5.75 15.37
C LYS A 127 12.65 5.30 13.96
N LEU A 128 12.19 6.08 12.98
CA LEU A 128 12.46 5.87 11.56
C LEU A 128 13.16 7.10 10.99
N LYS A 129 14.31 6.91 10.36
CA LYS A 129 14.98 7.93 9.56
C LYS A 129 14.90 7.52 8.10
N TYR A 130 14.28 8.38 7.30
CA TYR A 130 13.99 8.14 5.89
C TYR A 130 14.62 9.25 5.05
N LYS A 131 15.59 8.88 4.22
CA LYS A 131 16.14 9.74 3.18
C LYS A 131 15.58 9.27 1.84
N PRO A 132 14.70 10.06 1.19
CA PRO A 132 14.12 9.68 -0.09
C PRO A 132 15.18 9.62 -1.18
N GLY A 133 15.03 8.63 -2.05
CA GLY A 133 15.81 8.48 -3.27
C GLY A 133 15.08 9.00 -4.51
N THR A 134 15.61 8.71 -5.68
CA THR A 134 14.94 9.00 -6.96
C THR A 134 13.96 7.89 -7.30
N VAL A 135 12.72 8.23 -7.66
CA VAL A 135 11.75 7.24 -8.15
C VAL A 135 12.19 6.74 -9.53
N MET A 136 12.59 5.47 -9.62
CA MET A 136 13.05 4.87 -10.88
C MET A 136 11.93 4.18 -11.64
N GLY A 137 10.96 3.60 -10.93
CA GLY A 137 9.99 2.68 -11.52
C GLY A 137 10.61 1.31 -11.78
N GLY A 138 10.16 0.62 -12.83
CA GLY A 138 10.71 -0.69 -13.20
C GLY A 138 9.66 -1.63 -13.76
N LYS A 139 10.10 -2.61 -14.55
CA LYS A 139 9.23 -3.65 -15.13
C LYS A 139 9.44 -4.98 -14.41
N TYR A 140 8.39 -5.79 -14.34
CA TYR A 140 8.41 -7.14 -13.75
C TYR A 140 8.82 -7.16 -12.27
N LEU A 141 8.52 -6.09 -11.53
CA LEU A 141 8.74 -6.09 -10.09
C LEU A 141 7.71 -7.00 -9.41
N VAL A 142 8.10 -7.65 -8.33
CA VAL A 142 7.20 -8.47 -7.51
C VAL A 142 7.35 -8.06 -6.05
N HIS A 143 6.23 -7.86 -5.37
CA HIS A 143 6.20 -7.54 -3.96
C HIS A 143 5.09 -8.30 -3.23
N ASP A 144 5.45 -8.93 -2.12
CA ASP A 144 4.51 -9.59 -1.22
C ASP A 144 4.08 -8.62 -0.13
N CYS A 145 2.78 -8.30 -0.11
CA CYS A 145 2.15 -7.39 0.83
C CYS A 145 1.87 -8.06 2.19
N GLY A 146 1.97 -9.40 2.26
CA GLY A 146 1.62 -10.19 3.43
C GLY A 146 0.10 -10.25 3.66
N LEU A 147 -0.26 -10.58 4.90
CA LEU A 147 -1.64 -10.88 5.31
C LEU A 147 -2.22 -9.86 6.32
N SER A 148 -1.44 -8.87 6.74
CA SER A 148 -1.86 -7.92 7.79
C SER A 148 -2.75 -6.78 7.28
N ARG A 149 -2.59 -6.40 6.01
CA ARG A 149 -3.29 -5.31 5.31
C ARG A 149 -3.60 -5.75 3.88
N SER A 150 -4.61 -5.15 3.26
CA SER A 150 -4.88 -5.44 1.86
C SER A 150 -3.89 -4.76 0.91
N ILE A 151 -3.80 -5.26 -0.32
CA ILE A 151 -3.03 -4.68 -1.42
C ILE A 151 -3.42 -3.20 -1.63
N GLY A 152 -4.67 -2.81 -1.34
CA GLY A 152 -5.13 -1.43 -1.38
C GLY A 152 -4.31 -0.48 -0.53
N TYR A 153 -3.78 -0.94 0.61
CA TYR A 153 -2.90 -0.15 1.48
C TYR A 153 -1.63 0.31 0.74
N PHE A 154 -1.08 -0.54 -0.13
CA PHE A 154 0.15 -0.34 -0.88
C PHE A 154 -0.08 0.34 -2.23
N LEU A 155 -1.25 0.14 -2.85
CA LEU A 155 -1.60 0.75 -4.14
C LEU A 155 -1.63 2.28 -4.06
N GLU A 156 -2.13 2.85 -2.97
CA GLU A 156 -2.29 4.29 -2.80
C GLU A 156 -0.98 5.07 -3.03
N PRO A 157 0.11 4.84 -2.27
CA PRO A 157 1.38 5.51 -2.54
C PRO A 157 2.02 5.08 -3.86
N LEU A 158 1.84 3.82 -4.27
CA LEU A 158 2.51 3.26 -5.45
C LEU A 158 2.01 3.84 -6.77
N ILE A 159 0.70 4.07 -6.90
CA ILE A 159 0.10 4.71 -8.08
C ILE A 159 0.69 6.12 -8.24
N VAL A 160 0.72 6.90 -7.14
CA VAL A 160 1.20 8.29 -7.20
C VAL A 160 2.70 8.35 -7.49
N LEU A 161 3.52 7.52 -6.82
CA LEU A 161 4.96 7.47 -7.10
C LEU A 161 5.24 7.02 -8.54
N GLY A 162 4.51 6.03 -9.03
CA GLY A 162 4.70 5.48 -10.38
C GLY A 162 4.57 6.53 -11.50
N LEU A 163 3.74 7.55 -11.31
CA LEU A 163 3.54 8.64 -12.29
C LEU A 163 4.79 9.50 -12.49
N PHE A 164 5.62 9.64 -11.45
CA PHE A 164 6.81 10.50 -11.43
C PHE A 164 8.11 9.71 -11.52
N GLY A 165 8.04 8.44 -11.94
CA GLY A 165 9.22 7.59 -12.13
C GLY A 165 10.02 7.94 -13.39
N LYS A 166 11.33 7.66 -13.40
CA LYS A 166 12.16 7.76 -14.62
C LYS A 166 11.83 6.72 -15.69
N LYS A 167 11.23 5.59 -15.30
CA LYS A 167 10.78 4.49 -16.17
C LYS A 167 9.33 4.12 -15.80
N PRO A 168 8.52 3.59 -16.73
CA PRO A 168 7.18 3.14 -16.39
C PRO A 168 7.26 2.03 -15.33
N LEU A 169 6.25 1.98 -14.47
CA LEU A 169 6.15 1.00 -13.40
C LEU A 169 5.23 -0.14 -13.83
N SER A 170 5.73 -1.38 -13.73
CA SER A 170 4.93 -2.59 -13.85
C SER A 170 5.32 -3.54 -12.72
N ILE A 171 4.38 -3.77 -11.81
CA ILE A 171 4.62 -4.48 -10.57
C ILE A 171 3.46 -5.43 -10.23
N LYS A 172 3.82 -6.66 -9.87
CA LYS A 172 2.91 -7.66 -9.34
C LYS A 172 2.91 -7.59 -7.82
N LEU A 173 1.74 -7.34 -7.24
CA LEU A 173 1.49 -7.35 -5.80
C LEU A 173 0.77 -8.65 -5.43
N LYS A 174 1.27 -9.33 -4.40
CA LYS A 174 0.65 -10.54 -3.84
C LYS A 174 0.15 -10.27 -2.43
N GLY A 175 -1.01 -10.83 -2.07
CA GLY A 175 -1.57 -10.66 -0.72
C GLY A 175 -3.09 -10.72 -0.69
N ILE A 176 -3.69 -9.97 0.23
CA ILE A 176 -5.15 -9.86 0.36
C ILE A 176 -5.65 -8.76 -0.58
N THR A 177 -6.61 -9.04 -1.46
CA THR A 177 -7.18 -8.04 -2.39
C THR A 177 -8.27 -7.19 -1.76
N ASN A 178 -8.99 -7.75 -0.78
CA ASN A 178 -10.14 -7.11 -0.14
C ASN A 178 -10.13 -7.45 1.35
N ASP A 179 -10.15 -6.44 2.20
CA ASP A 179 -10.37 -6.57 3.64
C ASP A 179 -11.47 -5.58 4.09
N SER A 180 -11.71 -5.50 5.40
CA SER A 180 -12.72 -4.59 5.96
C SER A 180 -12.17 -3.21 6.33
N LYS A 181 -10.85 -3.01 6.32
CA LYS A 181 -10.21 -1.79 6.83
C LYS A 181 -9.66 -0.90 5.72
N ASP A 182 -9.14 -1.48 4.64
CA ASP A 182 -8.47 -0.74 3.58
C ASP A 182 -9.35 -0.70 2.30
N PRO A 183 -9.12 0.26 1.39
CA PRO A 183 -9.90 0.32 0.16
C PRO A 183 -9.66 -0.90 -0.73
N SER A 184 -10.73 -1.40 -1.37
CA SER A 184 -10.62 -2.53 -2.28
C SER A 184 -9.81 -2.20 -3.55
N VAL A 185 -9.21 -3.23 -4.14
CA VAL A 185 -8.54 -3.11 -5.46
C VAL A 185 -9.51 -2.64 -6.55
N ASP A 186 -10.80 -2.98 -6.46
CA ASP A 186 -11.84 -2.51 -7.37
C ASP A 186 -12.11 -1.01 -7.23
N THR A 187 -12.02 -0.47 -6.01
CA THR A 187 -12.13 0.98 -5.76
C THR A 187 -11.02 1.72 -6.49
N PHE A 188 -9.77 1.24 -6.40
CA PHE A 188 -8.65 1.86 -7.14
C PHE A 188 -8.87 1.80 -8.66
N ARG A 189 -9.29 0.64 -9.18
CA ARG A 189 -9.54 0.44 -10.62
C ARG A 189 -10.65 1.36 -11.16
N SER A 190 -11.76 1.46 -10.42
CA SER A 190 -12.97 2.15 -10.87
C SER A 190 -12.95 3.65 -10.56
N THR A 191 -12.27 4.07 -9.51
CA THR A 191 -12.30 5.45 -9.01
C THR A 191 -10.95 6.12 -9.14
N THR A 192 -9.93 5.63 -8.45
CA THR A 192 -8.61 6.31 -8.40
C THR A 192 -7.97 6.45 -9.78
N LEU A 193 -7.98 5.40 -10.60
CA LEU A 193 -7.43 5.48 -11.96
C LEU A 193 -8.20 6.47 -12.84
N GLN A 194 -9.51 6.61 -12.65
CA GLN A 194 -10.32 7.57 -13.40
C GLN A 194 -10.05 9.01 -12.97
N ILE A 195 -9.84 9.23 -11.67
CA ILE A 195 -9.42 10.53 -11.13
C ILE A 195 -8.06 10.92 -11.72
N VAL A 196 -7.09 10.01 -11.69
CA VAL A 196 -5.73 10.26 -12.20
C VAL A 196 -5.73 10.61 -13.69
N LYS A 197 -6.58 9.96 -14.51
CA LYS A 197 -6.75 10.32 -15.93
C LYS A 197 -7.19 11.78 -16.14
N ARG A 198 -8.01 12.33 -15.24
CA ARG A 198 -8.45 13.74 -15.33
C ARG A 198 -7.28 14.71 -15.14
N PHE A 199 -6.27 14.33 -14.37
CA PHE A 199 -5.03 15.10 -14.20
C PHE A 199 -4.07 15.01 -15.41
N GLY A 200 -4.56 14.55 -16.57
CA GLY A 200 -3.77 14.49 -17.82
C GLY A 200 -2.86 13.28 -17.94
N VAL A 201 -3.05 12.25 -17.10
CA VAL A 201 -2.28 11.01 -17.20
C VAL A 201 -2.76 10.18 -18.40
N PRO A 202 -1.85 9.70 -19.26
CA PRO A 202 -2.21 8.85 -20.40
C PRO A 202 -3.00 7.62 -19.93
N THR A 203 -4.08 7.31 -20.65
CA THR A 203 -4.84 6.08 -20.40
C THR A 203 -4.07 4.85 -20.88
N GLU A 204 -3.22 5.02 -21.89
CA GLU A 204 -2.34 3.98 -22.39
C GLU A 204 -1.27 3.65 -21.33
N GLY A 205 -1.21 2.38 -20.94
CA GLY A 205 -0.26 1.89 -19.95
C GLY A 205 -0.68 2.09 -18.48
N LEU A 206 -1.79 2.79 -18.20
CA LEU A 206 -2.36 2.89 -16.85
C LEU A 206 -3.43 1.81 -16.64
N GLU A 207 -3.04 0.72 -15.98
CA GLU A 207 -3.91 -0.45 -15.79
C GLU A 207 -3.73 -1.08 -14.41
N LEU A 208 -4.83 -1.55 -13.83
CA LEU A 208 -4.84 -2.41 -12.65
C LEU A 208 -5.56 -3.71 -12.98
N LYS A 209 -4.80 -4.77 -13.24
CA LYS A 209 -5.32 -6.09 -13.60
C LYS A 209 -5.32 -7.01 -12.39
N ILE A 210 -6.49 -7.55 -12.06
CA ILE A 210 -6.67 -8.53 -10.97
C ILE A 210 -6.51 -9.93 -11.59
N GLU A 211 -5.39 -10.61 -11.33
CA GLU A 211 -5.14 -11.97 -11.82
C GLU A 211 -5.83 -13.01 -10.93
N GLY A 212 -5.83 -12.78 -9.62
CA GLY A 212 -6.48 -13.64 -8.65
C GLY A 212 -6.97 -12.85 -7.44
N ARG A 213 -8.16 -13.19 -6.94
CA ARG A 213 -8.69 -12.63 -5.70
C ARG A 213 -8.23 -13.44 -4.51
N GLY A 214 -7.84 -12.75 -3.44
CA GLY A 214 -7.41 -13.36 -2.19
C GLY A 214 -8.04 -12.63 -1.01
N VAL A 215 -8.75 -13.38 -0.16
CA VAL A 215 -9.43 -12.82 1.02
C VAL A 215 -8.77 -13.33 2.30
N PRO A 216 -8.89 -12.61 3.43
CA PRO A 216 -8.42 -13.10 4.72
C PRO A 216 -9.10 -14.45 5.07
N PRO A 217 -8.45 -15.33 5.85
CA PRO A 217 -7.15 -15.14 6.50
C PRO A 217 -5.95 -15.54 5.64
N LYS A 218 -6.13 -16.38 4.61
CA LYS A 218 -5.01 -16.96 3.83
C LYS A 218 -4.49 -16.04 2.70
N GLY A 219 -5.26 -15.06 2.26
CA GLY A 219 -4.88 -14.18 1.15
C GLY A 219 -4.69 -14.95 -0.16
N GLY A 220 -3.55 -14.76 -0.82
CA GLY A 220 -3.19 -15.45 -2.06
C GLY A 220 -3.70 -14.78 -3.34
N GLY A 221 -4.15 -13.54 -3.26
CA GLY A 221 -4.54 -12.76 -4.42
C GLY A 221 -3.32 -12.17 -5.12
N GLU A 222 -3.46 -11.95 -6.42
CA GLU A 222 -2.42 -11.37 -7.26
C GLU A 222 -3.01 -10.24 -8.11
N VAL A 223 -2.34 -9.09 -8.09
CA VAL A 223 -2.73 -7.91 -8.85
C VAL A 223 -1.51 -7.36 -9.57
N ILE A 224 -1.67 -7.00 -10.84
CA ILE A 224 -0.64 -6.36 -11.66
C ILE A 224 -1.05 -4.89 -11.82
N LEU A 225 -0.19 -4.01 -11.32
CA LEU A 225 -0.31 -2.57 -11.54
C LEU A 225 0.68 -2.15 -12.63
N SER A 226 0.18 -1.45 -13.63
CA SER A 226 0.96 -0.77 -14.67
C SER A 226 0.67 0.73 -14.58
N VAL A 227 1.72 1.54 -14.51
CA VAL A 227 1.63 3.00 -14.42
C VAL A 227 2.60 3.63 -15.45
N PRO A 228 2.10 4.51 -16.34
CA PRO A 228 2.93 5.24 -17.28
C PRO A 228 3.64 6.41 -16.59
N ILE A 229 4.67 6.94 -17.25
CA ILE A 229 5.36 8.15 -16.79
C ILE A 229 4.60 9.38 -17.27
N VAL A 230 4.53 10.41 -16.42
CA VAL A 230 4.15 11.76 -16.83
C VAL A 230 5.42 12.56 -17.10
N HIS A 231 5.68 12.89 -18.37
CA HIS A 231 6.94 13.53 -18.79
C HIS A 231 7.02 15.04 -18.49
N SER A 232 5.88 15.72 -18.41
CA SER A 232 5.80 17.16 -18.19
C SER A 232 5.37 17.46 -16.76
N SER A 233 4.07 17.60 -16.56
CA SER A 233 3.42 17.91 -15.30
C SER A 233 1.97 17.43 -15.38
N LEU A 234 1.38 17.15 -14.22
CA LEU A 234 -0.06 16.93 -14.16
C LEU A 234 -0.80 18.21 -14.58
N THR A 235 -1.92 18.03 -15.27
CA THR A 235 -2.79 19.14 -15.65
C THR A 235 -3.65 19.51 -14.45
N ALA A 236 -3.64 20.79 -14.06
CA ALA A 236 -4.52 21.29 -13.02
C ALA A 236 -5.98 21.16 -13.48
N VAL A 237 -6.82 20.51 -12.67
CA VAL A 237 -8.25 20.32 -12.95
C VAL A 237 -9.05 21.23 -12.04
N ASN A 238 -9.96 22.01 -12.61
CA ASN A 238 -10.93 22.77 -11.85
C ASN A 238 -12.24 21.98 -11.76
N TRP A 239 -12.57 21.51 -10.56
CA TRP A 239 -13.76 20.68 -10.32
C TRP A 239 -14.63 21.32 -9.24
N ILE A 240 -15.40 22.32 -9.65
CA ILE A 240 -16.26 23.11 -8.76
C ILE A 240 -17.66 22.48 -8.64
N ASP A 241 -18.17 21.94 -9.75
CA ASP A 241 -19.50 21.35 -9.83
C ASP A 241 -19.43 19.82 -9.78
N GLU A 242 -20.18 19.23 -8.85
CA GLU A 242 -20.35 17.78 -8.72
C GLU A 242 -21.19 17.18 -9.86
N GLY A 243 -22.06 17.99 -10.46
CA GLY A 243 -22.96 17.59 -11.52
C GLY A 243 -23.99 16.54 -11.09
N MET A 244 -24.78 16.06 -12.06
CA MET A 244 -25.83 15.07 -11.82
C MET A 244 -25.32 13.64 -11.98
N VAL A 245 -25.63 12.77 -11.01
CA VAL A 245 -25.35 11.33 -11.10
C VAL A 245 -26.24 10.69 -12.17
N LYS A 246 -25.66 10.34 -13.32
CA LYS A 246 -26.41 9.74 -14.45
C LYS A 246 -26.68 8.25 -14.30
N ARG A 247 -25.81 7.52 -13.60
CA ARG A 247 -25.84 6.06 -13.52
C ARG A 247 -25.00 5.53 -12.38
N ILE A 248 -25.34 4.33 -11.90
CA ILE A 248 -24.59 3.64 -10.85
C ILE A 248 -23.95 2.37 -11.44
N ARG A 249 -22.66 2.19 -11.19
CA ARG A 249 -21.91 0.98 -11.54
C ARG A 249 -21.21 0.42 -10.32
N GLY A 250 -21.17 -0.90 -10.20
CA GLY A 250 -20.49 -1.58 -9.11
C GLY A 250 -19.94 -2.93 -9.55
N VAL A 251 -19.11 -3.54 -8.70
CA VAL A 251 -18.62 -4.90 -8.89
C VAL A 251 -18.96 -5.67 -7.62
N SER A 252 -19.65 -6.79 -7.79
CA SER A 252 -19.87 -7.81 -6.77
C SER A 252 -18.92 -8.96 -7.06
N PHE A 253 -18.13 -9.36 -6.08
CA PHE A 253 -17.22 -10.49 -6.23
C PHE A 253 -17.46 -11.52 -5.14
N SER A 254 -17.09 -12.75 -5.44
CA SER A 254 -17.13 -13.88 -4.54
C SER A 254 -16.05 -14.88 -4.94
N THR A 255 -15.46 -15.51 -3.94
CA THR A 255 -14.40 -16.51 -4.14
C THR A 255 -14.65 -17.66 -3.18
N ARG A 256 -14.49 -18.90 -3.67
CA ARG A 256 -14.67 -20.14 -2.88
C ARG A 256 -16.05 -20.30 -2.23
N VAL A 257 -17.07 -19.67 -2.79
CA VAL A 257 -18.48 -19.80 -2.38
C VAL A 257 -19.35 -19.92 -3.63
N THR A 258 -20.63 -20.23 -3.48
CA THR A 258 -21.52 -20.32 -4.64
C THR A 258 -21.84 -18.94 -5.23
N ALA A 259 -22.03 -18.86 -6.54
CA ALA A 259 -22.41 -17.63 -7.25
C ALA A 259 -23.77 -17.06 -6.79
N GLN A 260 -24.59 -17.85 -6.08
CA GLN A 260 -25.87 -17.40 -5.52
C GLN A 260 -25.70 -16.25 -4.51
N PHE A 261 -24.58 -16.19 -3.79
CA PHE A 261 -24.29 -15.07 -2.91
C PHE A 261 -24.15 -13.76 -3.68
N GLU A 262 -23.47 -13.76 -4.84
CA GLU A 262 -23.37 -12.56 -5.69
C GLU A 262 -24.72 -12.13 -6.22
N ASN A 263 -25.53 -13.08 -6.72
CA ASN A 263 -26.86 -12.77 -7.23
C ASN A 263 -27.74 -12.15 -6.14
N THR A 264 -27.63 -12.65 -4.91
CA THR A 264 -28.34 -12.10 -3.75
C THR A 264 -27.86 -10.70 -3.39
N MET A 265 -26.54 -10.47 -3.41
CA MET A 265 -25.95 -9.14 -3.18
C MET A 265 -26.39 -8.14 -4.24
N ILE A 266 -26.41 -8.53 -5.52
CA ILE A 266 -26.85 -7.70 -6.63
C ILE A 266 -28.35 -7.39 -6.50
N HIS A 267 -29.17 -8.40 -6.23
CA HIS A 267 -30.62 -8.21 -6.06
C HIS A 267 -30.92 -7.25 -4.91
N SER A 268 -30.26 -7.45 -3.76
CA SER A 268 -30.42 -6.59 -2.58
C SER A 268 -29.98 -5.15 -2.86
N SER A 269 -28.83 -4.98 -3.52
CA SER A 269 -28.31 -3.66 -3.88
C SER A 269 -29.21 -2.93 -4.87
N ARG A 270 -29.72 -3.63 -5.90
CA ARG A 270 -30.66 -3.06 -6.88
C ARG A 270 -31.99 -2.70 -6.22
N GLY A 271 -32.48 -3.48 -5.26
CA GLY A 271 -33.70 -3.17 -4.50
C GLY A 271 -33.64 -1.83 -3.75
N ILE A 272 -32.44 -1.38 -3.39
CA ILE A 272 -32.18 -0.07 -2.77
C ILE A 272 -31.98 0.99 -3.86
N PHE A 273 -31.03 0.79 -4.78
CA PHE A 273 -30.62 1.82 -5.73
C PHE A 273 -31.65 2.12 -6.82
N ASN A 274 -32.47 1.13 -7.23
CA ASN A 274 -33.50 1.35 -8.26
C ASN A 274 -34.57 2.36 -7.80
N ARG A 275 -34.70 2.61 -6.49
CA ARG A 275 -35.58 3.66 -5.95
C ARG A 275 -35.06 5.08 -6.24
N LEU A 276 -33.76 5.20 -6.49
CA LEU A 276 -33.08 6.48 -6.73
C LEU A 276 -32.83 6.71 -8.22
N LEU A 277 -32.36 5.67 -8.94
CA LEU A 277 -32.00 5.74 -10.36
C LEU A 277 -32.29 4.40 -11.05
N PRO A 278 -32.86 4.39 -12.27
CA PRO A 278 -33.11 3.15 -13.00
C PRO A 278 -31.85 2.53 -13.62
N ASP A 279 -30.86 3.34 -14.00
CA ASP A 279 -29.61 2.87 -14.62
C ASP A 279 -28.57 2.41 -13.58
N VAL A 280 -28.85 1.26 -12.97
CA VAL A 280 -27.98 0.59 -11.99
C VAL A 280 -27.49 -0.74 -12.58
N HIS A 281 -26.18 -0.88 -12.74
CA HIS A 281 -25.58 -2.12 -13.24
C HIS A 281 -24.39 -2.56 -12.36
N ILE A 282 -24.49 -3.76 -11.80
CA ILE A 282 -23.46 -4.35 -10.94
C ILE A 282 -22.88 -5.55 -11.66
N PHE A 283 -21.59 -5.51 -11.97
CA PHE A 283 -20.87 -6.60 -12.62
C PHE A 283 -20.58 -7.72 -11.62
N THR A 284 -20.64 -8.96 -12.08
CA THR A 284 -20.22 -10.15 -11.31
C THR A 284 -18.75 -10.46 -11.58
N ASP A 285 -18.02 -10.84 -10.54
CA ASP A 285 -16.66 -11.35 -10.61
C ASP A 285 -16.54 -12.58 -9.70
N HIS A 286 -17.22 -13.64 -10.13
CA HIS A 286 -17.22 -14.92 -9.45
C HIS A 286 -15.98 -15.72 -9.83
N LYS A 287 -15.24 -16.17 -8.82
CA LYS A 287 -14.15 -17.13 -8.98
C LYS A 287 -14.54 -18.42 -8.26
N ALA A 288 -14.88 -19.44 -9.05
CA ALA A 288 -14.96 -20.82 -8.58
C ALA A 288 -13.57 -21.20 -8.05
N GLY A 289 -13.55 -21.62 -6.79
CA GLY A 289 -12.33 -22.02 -6.09
C GLY A 289 -11.91 -23.44 -6.41
#